data_AF-A0A0V0JAY1-F1
#
_entry.id   AF-A0A0V0JAY1-F1
#
_cell.length_a   1.000
_cell.length_b   1.000
_cell.length_c   1.000
_cell.angle_alpha   90.00
_cell.angle_beta   90.00
_cell.angle_gamma   90.00
#
_symmetry.space_group_name_H-M   'P 1'
#
loop_
_entity.id
_entity.type
_entity.pdbx_description
1 polymer ?
#
loop_
_entity_poly.entity_id
_entity_poly.type
_entity_poly.pdbx_seq_one_letter_code
_entity_poly.pdbx_strand_id
1 'polypeptide(L)'
;MDELFLKLDQEVVHSMTSQEGSDSSNPATDRLLISDVLHFANIVTDTVLDGALTYTFAFISLFLRPSALTISTAEDESSRASLAAALFEFLDSVTQKFFSLVECRLQLEACSPDPALLVRAIERIHSRLGNFGRSMLEVLGPEWAQPEAGCNNGKGLLTADQFKARLDDACLRTLLRVVSACSQHQLQLLRLQTADCFTDIRHQLLQAAKAESSSLRDQDSRVGITEIYHGLSRTLVELLRSTLRKLEAFLSPANTLSQVQLFRATFSLENVREGLVAAYLRFLTRFCEDLSMYTPPGLPGVIRLLTGKLCLDWANSGTVGHLLNLADDFLLIGLPKAAALAKSQQQTLFKQMQCLLVNRQDPLTAPGPLSDQFRAVSSLLFTSYVKFEGAQIAHMMRRSVEARDWLKCPEPRSVRSVIRRILEDFNTMDGQVSQLLPVKHRPRDRGSSDFRSWHSSFQTAGLRGSQHASEAGGGSSAKNLELDHTLAYQLRRLFFQRTDIFAPVEATRESILFGVIKIGLKAFVECARTRVFSKFGLHQIQVDCHFLHIHLWKFVSDEKQLQAVLEDVLGSVVQRCIEPELMDDSVVDAVCCTTKSGSNPSI
;
A
#
# COMPACT_ATOMS: atom_id res chain seq x y z
N MET A 1 -42.51 -14.85 -24.94
CA MET A 1 -41.16 -14.35 -24.60
C MET A 1 -41.22 -13.34 -23.47
N ASP A 2 -42.03 -12.29 -23.54
CA ASP A 2 -42.11 -11.30 -22.46
C ASP A 2 -42.59 -11.84 -21.11
N GLU A 3 -43.60 -12.73 -21.08
CA GLU A 3 -43.97 -13.44 -19.83
C GLU A 3 -42.87 -14.39 -19.32
N LEU A 4 -42.03 -14.91 -20.23
CA LEU A 4 -40.95 -15.84 -19.89
C LEU A 4 -39.78 -15.07 -19.28
N PHE A 5 -39.46 -13.91 -19.85
CA PHE A 5 -38.53 -12.95 -19.26
C PHE A 5 -39.07 -12.36 -17.96
N LEU A 6 -40.36 -12.03 -17.85
CA LEU A 6 -40.94 -11.53 -16.61
C LEU A 6 -40.84 -12.57 -15.48
N LYS A 7 -41.06 -13.85 -15.79
CA LYS A 7 -40.88 -14.96 -14.84
C LYS A 7 -39.40 -15.12 -14.43
N LEU A 8 -38.48 -15.10 -15.40
CA LEU A 8 -37.04 -15.17 -15.13
C LEU A 8 -36.51 -13.96 -14.33
N ASP A 9 -37.02 -12.76 -14.59
CA ASP A 9 -36.58 -11.50 -14.00
C ASP A 9 -37.19 -11.27 -12.60
N GLN A 10 -38.47 -11.64 -12.40
CA GLN A 10 -39.10 -11.69 -11.07
C GLN A 10 -38.37 -12.66 -10.13
N GLU A 11 -37.91 -13.81 -10.64
CA GLU A 11 -37.16 -14.80 -9.86
C GLU A 11 -35.73 -14.32 -9.52
N VAL A 12 -35.08 -13.55 -10.39
CA VAL A 12 -33.73 -12.99 -10.14
C VAL A 12 -33.76 -11.75 -9.22
N VAL A 13 -34.81 -10.93 -9.28
CA VAL A 13 -34.88 -9.63 -8.58
C VAL A 13 -35.72 -9.64 -7.29
N HIS A 14 -36.83 -10.40 -7.19
CA HIS A 14 -37.70 -10.39 -5.97
C HIS A 14 -37.17 -11.22 -4.79
N SER A 15 -36.03 -11.91 -4.94
CA SER A 15 -35.33 -12.55 -3.80
C SER A 15 -34.66 -11.55 -2.84
N MET A 16 -34.68 -10.24 -3.12
CA MET A 16 -34.10 -9.24 -2.23
C MET A 16 -34.96 -8.93 -0.99
N THR A 17 -36.23 -9.34 -0.91
CA THR A 17 -37.15 -8.89 0.16
C THR A 17 -38.01 -9.95 0.87
N SER A 18 -37.99 -11.23 0.47
CA SER A 18 -38.93 -12.21 1.05
C SER A 18 -38.24 -13.54 1.41
N GLN A 19 -37.60 -13.59 2.58
CA GLN A 19 -37.63 -14.80 3.40
C GLN A 19 -38.94 -14.74 4.20
N GLU A 20 -40.03 -15.33 3.69
CA GLU A 20 -41.10 -15.99 4.45
C GLU A 20 -42.14 -16.54 3.47
N GLY A 21 -42.70 -17.71 3.82
CA GLY A 21 -43.20 -18.70 2.87
C GLY A 21 -44.47 -18.37 2.09
N SER A 22 -44.70 -19.11 1.00
CA SER A 22 -45.82 -20.06 0.91
C SER A 22 -45.90 -20.72 -0.47
N ASP A 23 -46.23 -22.01 -0.45
CA ASP A 23 -46.42 -22.89 -1.60
C ASP A 23 -47.56 -22.45 -2.52
N SER A 24 -47.33 -22.39 -3.85
CA SER A 24 -48.22 -23.02 -4.86
C SER A 24 -47.75 -22.81 -6.31
N SER A 25 -47.24 -23.92 -6.88
CA SER A 25 -47.38 -24.39 -8.28
C SER A 25 -46.75 -23.62 -9.45
N ASN A 26 -45.47 -23.93 -9.72
CA ASN A 26 -45.07 -24.54 -11.00
C ASN A 26 -43.75 -25.35 -10.84
N PRO A 27 -43.71 -26.66 -11.13
CA PRO A 27 -42.57 -27.54 -10.77
C PRO A 27 -41.32 -27.37 -11.64
N ALA A 28 -41.37 -26.57 -12.72
CA ALA A 28 -40.23 -26.29 -13.59
C ALA A 28 -39.49 -24.97 -13.22
N THR A 29 -40.19 -24.02 -12.57
CA THR A 29 -39.72 -22.67 -12.25
C THR A 29 -39.00 -22.60 -10.90
N ASP A 30 -39.44 -23.36 -9.89
CA ASP A 30 -38.73 -23.45 -8.59
C ASP A 30 -37.32 -24.07 -8.68
N ARG A 31 -36.97 -24.73 -9.79
CA ARG A 31 -35.67 -25.40 -9.96
C ARG A 31 -34.54 -24.46 -10.39
N LEU A 32 -34.83 -23.33 -11.01
CA LEU A 32 -33.79 -22.42 -11.53
C LEU A 32 -33.10 -21.60 -10.43
N LEU A 33 -33.82 -21.32 -9.34
CA LEU A 33 -33.40 -20.48 -8.21
C LEU A 33 -32.39 -21.13 -7.25
N ILE A 34 -32.37 -22.46 -7.17
CA ILE A 34 -31.47 -23.26 -6.29
C ILE A 34 -30.37 -23.95 -7.13
N SER A 35 -30.43 -23.86 -8.46
CA SER A 35 -29.57 -24.64 -9.34
C SER A 35 -28.17 -24.04 -9.53
N ASP A 36 -27.20 -24.94 -9.65
CA ASP A 36 -25.82 -24.68 -10.07
C ASP A 36 -25.77 -23.72 -11.28
N VAL A 37 -24.83 -22.76 -11.28
CA VAL A 37 -24.59 -21.82 -12.39
C VAL A 37 -24.46 -22.54 -13.74
N LEU A 38 -23.92 -23.76 -13.73
CA LEU A 38 -23.81 -24.60 -14.91
C LEU A 38 -25.16 -25.10 -15.44
N HIS A 39 -26.11 -25.38 -14.53
CA HIS A 39 -27.48 -25.74 -14.89
C HIS A 39 -28.24 -24.54 -15.45
N PHE A 40 -28.12 -23.38 -14.78
CA PHE A 40 -28.65 -22.11 -15.29
C PHE A 40 -28.14 -21.82 -16.70
N ALA A 41 -26.81 -21.88 -16.92
CA ALA A 41 -26.19 -21.63 -18.22
C ALA A 41 -26.76 -22.54 -19.31
N ASN A 42 -27.04 -23.81 -18.99
CA ASN A 42 -27.64 -24.73 -19.94
C ASN A 42 -29.10 -24.35 -20.24
N ILE A 43 -29.94 -24.17 -19.21
CA ILE A 43 -31.36 -23.87 -19.40
C ILE A 43 -31.55 -22.55 -20.13
N VAL A 44 -30.86 -21.48 -19.72
CA VAL A 44 -31.06 -20.15 -20.30
C VAL A 44 -30.67 -20.14 -21.78
N THR A 45 -29.60 -20.85 -22.15
CA THR A 45 -29.18 -20.94 -23.55
C THR A 45 -30.11 -21.86 -24.35
N ASP A 46 -30.49 -23.02 -23.82
CA ASP A 46 -31.38 -23.96 -24.53
C ASP A 46 -32.78 -23.36 -24.73
N THR A 47 -33.34 -22.68 -23.74
CA THR A 47 -34.70 -22.12 -23.85
C THR A 47 -34.77 -20.87 -24.72
N VAL A 48 -33.84 -19.92 -24.53
CA VAL A 48 -33.92 -18.62 -25.19
C VAL A 48 -33.34 -18.69 -26.61
N LEU A 49 -32.20 -19.36 -26.81
CA LEU A 49 -31.54 -19.39 -28.12
C LEU A 49 -32.27 -20.34 -29.09
N ASP A 50 -32.68 -21.53 -28.64
CA ASP A 50 -33.44 -22.47 -29.48
C ASP A 50 -34.85 -21.94 -29.80
N GLY A 51 -35.50 -21.32 -28.81
CA GLY A 51 -36.79 -20.65 -29.00
C GLY A 51 -36.71 -19.50 -30.01
N ALA A 52 -35.67 -18.66 -29.91
CA ALA A 52 -35.43 -17.59 -30.89
C ALA A 52 -35.16 -18.14 -32.29
N LEU A 53 -34.30 -19.16 -32.42
CA LEU A 53 -33.98 -19.78 -33.70
C LEU A 53 -35.22 -20.40 -34.37
N THR A 54 -36.01 -21.14 -33.59
CA THR A 54 -37.25 -21.77 -34.06
C THR A 54 -38.28 -20.74 -34.50
N TYR A 55 -38.44 -19.66 -33.73
CA TYR A 55 -39.31 -18.55 -34.09
C TYR A 55 -38.85 -17.87 -35.39
N THR A 56 -37.56 -17.58 -35.53
CA THR A 56 -36.99 -16.99 -36.74
C THR A 56 -37.22 -17.87 -37.96
N PHE A 57 -36.98 -19.18 -37.85
CA PHE A 57 -37.22 -20.12 -38.94
C PHE A 57 -38.70 -20.16 -39.37
N ALA A 58 -39.62 -20.22 -38.40
CA ALA A 58 -41.05 -20.22 -38.67
C ALA A 58 -41.50 -18.89 -39.31
N PHE A 59 -41.03 -17.75 -38.80
CA PHE A 59 -41.35 -16.43 -39.30
C PHE A 59 -40.88 -16.25 -40.75
N ILE A 60 -39.64 -16.63 -41.06
CA ILE A 60 -39.10 -16.55 -42.42
C ILE A 60 -39.91 -17.44 -43.35
N SER A 61 -40.19 -18.68 -42.96
CA SER A 61 -40.90 -19.65 -43.80
C SER A 61 -42.34 -19.22 -44.10
N LEU A 62 -43.02 -18.57 -43.16
CA LEU A 62 -44.42 -18.14 -43.32
C LEU A 62 -44.56 -16.79 -44.03
N PHE A 63 -43.71 -15.81 -43.70
CA PHE A 63 -43.92 -14.41 -44.10
C PHE A 63 -42.90 -13.90 -45.13
N LEU A 64 -41.67 -14.42 -45.09
CA LEU A 64 -40.58 -13.94 -45.96
C LEU A 64 -40.26 -14.89 -47.12
N ARG A 65 -40.76 -16.12 -47.10
CA ARG A 65 -40.56 -17.13 -48.14
C ARG A 65 -41.84 -17.58 -48.92
N PRO A 66 -42.88 -16.76 -49.22
CA PRO A 66 -44.01 -17.27 -50.00
C PRO A 66 -43.74 -17.29 -51.52
N SER A 67 -43.76 -18.52 -52.07
CA SER A 67 -44.08 -18.97 -53.44
C SER A 67 -43.47 -18.27 -54.66
N ALA A 68 -42.65 -19.02 -55.40
CA ALA A 68 -42.05 -18.72 -56.70
C ALA A 68 -43.05 -18.53 -57.88
N LEU A 69 -44.32 -18.23 -57.62
CA LEU A 69 -45.40 -18.21 -58.62
C LEU A 69 -46.16 -16.86 -58.71
N THR A 70 -45.80 -15.85 -57.93
CA THR A 70 -46.42 -14.51 -58.00
C THR A 70 -45.42 -13.47 -58.47
N ILE A 71 -45.79 -12.74 -59.53
CA ILE A 71 -45.04 -11.59 -60.05
C ILE A 71 -44.90 -10.55 -58.92
N SER A 72 -43.69 -10.31 -58.43
CA SER A 72 -43.42 -9.41 -57.31
C SER A 72 -43.69 -7.94 -57.70
N THR A 73 -44.61 -7.28 -57.01
CA THR A 73 -44.81 -5.83 -57.16
C THR A 73 -43.85 -5.06 -56.24
N ALA A 74 -43.57 -3.79 -56.56
CA ALA A 74 -42.72 -2.94 -55.71
C ALA A 74 -43.31 -2.73 -54.28
N GLU A 75 -44.62 -2.92 -54.11
CA GLU A 75 -45.31 -2.86 -52.81
C GLU A 75 -45.06 -4.13 -51.97
N ASP A 76 -44.90 -5.30 -52.61
CA ASP A 76 -44.57 -6.56 -51.93
C ASP A 76 -43.13 -6.55 -51.38
N GLU A 77 -42.19 -5.99 -52.14
CA GLU A 77 -40.79 -5.78 -51.73
C GLU A 77 -40.68 -4.86 -50.50
N SER A 78 -41.39 -3.73 -50.50
CA SER A 78 -41.42 -2.80 -49.36
C SER A 78 -42.03 -3.42 -48.11
N SER A 79 -43.09 -4.22 -48.27
CA SER A 79 -43.75 -4.94 -47.18
C SER A 79 -42.85 -6.03 -46.58
N ARG A 80 -42.11 -6.76 -47.42
CA ARG A 80 -41.11 -7.76 -46.99
C ARG A 80 -39.95 -7.12 -46.23
N ALA A 81 -39.44 -5.98 -46.68
CA ALA A 81 -38.39 -5.23 -45.99
C ALA A 81 -38.86 -4.73 -44.60
N SER A 82 -40.10 -4.26 -44.49
CA SER A 82 -40.71 -3.84 -43.21
C SER A 82 -40.86 -5.01 -42.23
N LEU A 83 -41.33 -6.17 -42.70
CA LEU A 83 -41.45 -7.39 -41.89
C LEU A 83 -40.08 -7.92 -41.42
N ALA A 84 -39.06 -7.86 -42.27
CA ALA A 84 -37.70 -8.21 -41.88
C ALA A 84 -37.12 -7.25 -40.84
N ALA A 85 -37.36 -5.94 -40.97
CA ALA A 85 -36.95 -4.97 -39.97
C ALA A 85 -37.59 -5.26 -38.60
N ALA A 86 -38.88 -5.60 -38.56
CA ALA A 86 -39.58 -5.99 -37.34
C ALA A 86 -39.01 -7.27 -36.71
N LEU A 87 -38.60 -8.25 -37.52
CA LEU A 87 -37.92 -9.46 -37.04
C LEU A 87 -36.57 -9.14 -36.39
N PHE A 88 -35.76 -8.27 -37.01
CA PHE A 88 -34.47 -7.87 -36.44
C PHE A 88 -34.63 -7.04 -35.16
N GLU A 89 -35.63 -6.15 -35.08
CA GLU A 89 -35.95 -5.43 -33.84
C GLU A 89 -36.38 -6.39 -32.72
N PHE A 90 -37.21 -7.39 -33.03
CA PHE A 90 -37.57 -8.44 -32.08
C PHE A 90 -36.35 -9.23 -31.60
N LEU A 91 -35.49 -9.66 -32.52
CA LEU A 91 -34.28 -10.41 -32.19
C LEU A 91 -33.33 -9.59 -31.32
N ASP A 92 -33.15 -8.30 -31.62
CA ASP A 92 -32.33 -7.40 -30.80
C ASP A 92 -32.93 -7.20 -29.40
N SER A 93 -34.27 -7.12 -29.28
CA SER A 93 -34.94 -7.06 -27.98
C SER A 93 -34.72 -8.35 -27.16
N VAL A 94 -34.85 -9.52 -27.79
CA VAL A 94 -34.65 -10.82 -27.13
C VAL A 94 -33.21 -11.01 -26.69
N THR A 95 -32.23 -10.66 -27.54
CA THR A 95 -30.80 -10.78 -27.19
C THR A 95 -30.42 -9.81 -26.08
N GLN A 96 -30.93 -8.58 -26.08
CA GLN A 96 -30.71 -7.63 -24.99
C GLN A 96 -31.22 -8.16 -23.65
N LYS A 97 -32.45 -8.70 -23.60
CA LYS A 97 -33.01 -9.32 -22.37
C LYS A 97 -32.26 -10.57 -21.96
N PHE A 98 -31.79 -11.37 -22.91
CA PHE A 98 -30.94 -12.53 -22.64
C PHE A 98 -29.63 -12.11 -21.95
N PHE A 99 -28.94 -11.10 -22.50
CA PHE A 99 -27.69 -10.63 -21.92
C PHE A 99 -27.89 -9.98 -20.55
N SER A 100 -28.98 -9.23 -20.32
CA SER A 100 -29.24 -8.67 -18.99
C SER A 100 -29.45 -9.75 -17.93
N LEU A 101 -30.19 -10.81 -18.28
CA LEU A 101 -30.43 -11.95 -17.39
C LEU A 101 -29.13 -12.72 -17.09
N VAL A 102 -28.35 -13.02 -18.14
CA VAL A 102 -27.06 -13.69 -18.02
C VAL A 102 -26.07 -12.86 -17.21
N GLU A 103 -25.98 -11.55 -17.47
CA GLU A 103 -25.12 -10.62 -16.75
C GLU A 103 -25.44 -10.65 -15.25
N CYS A 104 -26.72 -10.49 -14.88
CA CYS A 104 -27.14 -10.45 -13.50
C CYS A 104 -26.77 -11.74 -12.74
N ARG A 105 -27.07 -12.91 -13.32
CA ARG A 105 -26.76 -14.18 -12.64
C ARG A 105 -25.26 -14.45 -12.56
N LEU A 106 -24.50 -14.20 -13.62
CA LEU A 106 -23.06 -14.44 -13.61
C LEU A 106 -22.31 -13.47 -12.67
N GLN A 107 -22.81 -12.25 -12.47
CA GLN A 107 -22.26 -11.31 -11.49
C GLN A 107 -22.37 -11.82 -10.05
N LEU A 108 -23.44 -12.55 -9.70
CA LEU A 108 -23.57 -13.16 -8.37
C LEU A 108 -22.47 -14.22 -8.14
N GLU A 109 -22.18 -15.02 -9.15
CA GLU A 109 -21.14 -16.06 -9.10
C GLU A 109 -19.72 -15.50 -9.22
N ALA A 110 -19.57 -14.29 -9.76
CA ALA A 110 -18.31 -13.54 -9.78
C ALA A 110 -17.79 -13.19 -8.37
N CYS A 111 -18.69 -13.16 -7.38
CA CYS A 111 -18.37 -12.98 -5.97
C CYS A 111 -17.97 -14.28 -5.25
N SER A 112 -17.84 -15.40 -5.97
CA SER A 112 -17.36 -16.66 -5.41
C SER A 112 -15.84 -16.62 -5.14
N PRO A 113 -15.34 -17.29 -4.08
CA PRO A 113 -13.91 -17.40 -3.80
C PRO A 113 -13.12 -18.23 -4.83
N ASP A 114 -13.80 -19.11 -5.58
CA ASP A 114 -13.23 -19.92 -6.66
C ASP A 114 -13.91 -19.60 -8.01
N PRO A 115 -13.21 -18.97 -8.96
CA PRO A 115 -13.76 -18.61 -10.26
C PRO A 115 -13.91 -19.81 -11.23
N ALA A 116 -13.47 -21.02 -10.88
CA ALA A 116 -13.47 -22.15 -11.80
C ALA A 116 -14.86 -22.52 -12.36
N LEU A 117 -15.91 -22.47 -11.52
CA LEU A 117 -17.29 -22.72 -11.96
C LEU A 117 -17.80 -21.61 -12.89
N LEU A 118 -17.48 -20.36 -12.57
CA LEU A 118 -17.81 -19.21 -13.39
C LEU A 118 -17.17 -19.29 -14.78
N VAL A 119 -15.88 -19.66 -14.85
CA VAL A 119 -15.17 -19.86 -16.13
C VAL A 119 -15.88 -20.90 -17.00
N ARG A 120 -16.28 -22.03 -16.41
CA ARG A 120 -16.99 -23.09 -17.13
C ARG A 120 -18.37 -22.64 -17.61
N ALA A 121 -19.11 -21.87 -16.82
CA ALA A 121 -20.41 -21.33 -17.20
C ALA A 121 -20.27 -20.33 -18.37
N ILE A 122 -19.31 -19.41 -18.27
CA ILE A 122 -18.99 -18.43 -19.32
C ILE A 122 -18.63 -19.14 -20.63
N GLU A 123 -17.75 -20.14 -20.56
CA GLU A 123 -17.29 -20.87 -21.75
C GLU A 123 -18.46 -21.60 -22.45
N ARG A 124 -19.37 -22.20 -21.68
CA ARG A 124 -20.58 -22.83 -22.24
C ARG A 124 -21.48 -21.82 -22.93
N ILE A 125 -21.75 -20.68 -22.30
CA ILE A 125 -22.59 -19.63 -22.86
C ILE A 125 -21.95 -19.07 -24.14
N HIS A 126 -20.66 -18.76 -24.12
CA HIS A 126 -19.92 -18.26 -25.27
C HIS A 126 -19.96 -19.24 -26.46
N SER A 127 -19.67 -20.53 -26.21
CA SER A 127 -19.69 -21.56 -27.25
C SER A 127 -21.08 -21.73 -27.88
N ARG A 128 -22.13 -21.80 -27.05
CA ARG A 128 -23.52 -21.96 -27.51
C ARG A 128 -24.01 -20.74 -28.29
N LEU A 129 -23.64 -19.54 -27.84
CA LEU A 129 -23.99 -18.31 -28.54
C LEU A 129 -23.29 -18.23 -29.91
N GLY A 130 -22.04 -18.68 -30.00
CA GLY A 130 -21.32 -18.78 -31.26
C GLY A 130 -21.95 -19.77 -32.25
N ASN A 131 -22.53 -20.88 -31.75
CA ASN A 131 -23.31 -21.82 -32.56
C ASN A 131 -24.63 -21.17 -33.01
N PHE A 132 -25.38 -20.54 -32.09
CA PHE A 132 -26.61 -19.83 -32.40
C PHE A 132 -26.40 -18.77 -33.49
N GLY A 133 -25.36 -17.94 -33.37
CA GLY A 133 -25.02 -16.94 -34.39
C GLY A 133 -24.74 -17.55 -35.76
N ARG A 134 -24.10 -18.73 -35.83
CA ARG A 134 -23.90 -19.46 -37.10
C ARG A 134 -25.21 -19.99 -37.68
N SER A 135 -26.04 -20.63 -36.85
CA SER A 135 -27.35 -21.13 -37.29
C SER A 135 -28.30 -20.02 -37.75
N MET A 136 -28.25 -18.86 -37.10
CA MET A 136 -29.03 -17.68 -37.51
C MET A 136 -28.63 -17.19 -38.91
N LEU A 137 -27.32 -17.17 -39.23
CA LEU A 137 -26.85 -16.82 -40.57
C LEU A 137 -27.35 -17.81 -41.62
N GLU A 138 -27.33 -19.11 -41.32
CA GLU A 138 -27.83 -20.16 -42.22
C GLU A 138 -29.34 -20.02 -42.48
N VAL A 139 -30.12 -19.72 -41.44
CA VAL A 139 -31.57 -19.58 -41.51
C VAL A 139 -31.99 -18.31 -42.27
N LEU A 140 -31.29 -17.19 -42.05
CA LEU A 140 -31.54 -15.92 -42.73
C LEU A 140 -31.10 -15.96 -44.21
N GLY A 141 -30.06 -16.71 -44.54
CA GLY A 141 -29.60 -16.92 -45.92
C GLY A 141 -28.95 -15.69 -46.57
N PRO A 142 -28.42 -15.83 -47.80
CA PRO A 142 -27.63 -14.78 -48.47
C PRO A 142 -28.46 -13.56 -48.93
N GLU A 143 -29.78 -13.71 -49.07
CA GLU A 143 -30.71 -12.62 -49.46
C GLU A 143 -30.67 -11.45 -48.48
N TRP A 144 -30.33 -11.70 -47.21
CA TRP A 144 -30.29 -10.70 -46.15
C TRP A 144 -28.85 -10.46 -45.63
N ALA A 145 -27.84 -10.95 -46.36
CA ALA A 145 -26.42 -10.83 -45.98
C ALA A 145 -25.76 -9.54 -46.50
N GLN A 146 -26.17 -9.02 -47.66
CA GLN A 146 -25.56 -7.83 -48.27
C GLN A 146 -26.42 -6.56 -48.08
N PRO A 147 -25.81 -5.39 -47.87
CA PRO A 147 -26.51 -4.12 -47.96
C PRO A 147 -26.90 -3.91 -49.42
N GLU A 148 -28.19 -3.98 -49.74
CA GLU A 148 -28.65 -3.65 -51.08
C GLU A 148 -28.23 -2.22 -51.43
N ALA A 149 -27.37 -2.11 -52.44
CA ALA A 149 -26.92 -0.84 -53.00
C ALA A 149 -28.09 -0.15 -53.72
N GLY A 150 -28.99 0.49 -52.97
CA GLY A 150 -30.14 1.18 -53.58
C GLY A 150 -31.11 1.92 -52.66
N CYS A 151 -31.17 1.65 -51.35
CA CYS A 151 -32.17 2.32 -50.48
C CYS A 151 -31.64 3.62 -49.85
N ASN A 152 -31.94 4.76 -50.47
CA ASN A 152 -31.58 6.13 -50.04
C ASN A 152 -32.35 6.68 -48.83
N ASN A 153 -33.02 5.84 -48.03
CA ASN A 153 -33.67 6.27 -46.80
C ASN A 153 -32.83 5.78 -45.62
N GLY A 154 -32.25 6.70 -44.83
CA GLY A 154 -31.27 6.47 -43.77
C GLY A 154 -31.66 5.55 -42.58
N LYS A 155 -32.60 4.62 -42.77
CA LYS A 155 -32.84 3.44 -41.95
C LYS A 155 -32.39 2.20 -42.75
N GLY A 156 -31.08 2.00 -42.84
CA GLY A 156 -30.53 0.79 -43.47
C GLY A 156 -31.05 -0.45 -42.73
N LEU A 157 -31.63 -1.38 -43.49
CA LEU A 157 -32.04 -2.67 -42.96
C LEU A 157 -30.84 -3.39 -42.35
N LEU A 158 -30.99 -3.88 -41.12
CA LEU A 158 -29.96 -4.69 -40.45
C LEU A 158 -29.72 -5.97 -41.25
N THR A 159 -28.49 -6.16 -41.72
CA THR A 159 -28.12 -7.42 -42.38
C THR A 159 -27.87 -8.52 -41.35
N ALA A 160 -27.97 -9.78 -41.77
CA ALA A 160 -27.67 -10.94 -40.93
C ALA A 160 -26.24 -10.88 -40.34
N ASP A 161 -25.27 -10.38 -41.12
CA ASP A 161 -23.90 -10.15 -40.69
C ASP A 161 -23.78 -9.04 -39.63
N GLN A 162 -24.54 -7.95 -39.79
CA GLN A 162 -24.59 -6.88 -38.79
C GLN A 162 -25.23 -7.36 -37.48
N PHE A 163 -26.28 -8.17 -37.55
CA PHE A 163 -26.88 -8.79 -36.36
C PHE A 163 -25.87 -9.70 -35.65
N LYS A 164 -25.17 -10.57 -36.38
CA LYS A 164 -24.13 -11.43 -35.80
C LYS A 164 -23.01 -10.61 -35.16
N ALA A 165 -22.54 -9.55 -35.82
CA ALA A 165 -21.51 -8.67 -35.26
C ALA A 165 -21.99 -8.00 -33.96
N ARG A 166 -23.24 -7.54 -33.90
CA ARG A 166 -23.85 -6.99 -32.68
C ARG A 166 -23.98 -8.03 -31.57
N LEU A 167 -24.34 -9.27 -31.91
CA LEU A 167 -24.44 -10.39 -30.97
C LEU A 167 -23.07 -10.72 -30.35
N ASP A 168 -22.04 -10.85 -31.19
CA ASP A 168 -20.67 -11.16 -30.78
C ASP A 168 -20.10 -10.02 -29.90
N ASP A 169 -20.37 -8.76 -30.25
CA ASP A 169 -19.99 -7.59 -29.45
C ASP A 169 -20.73 -7.52 -28.11
N ALA A 170 -22.05 -7.74 -28.09
CA ALA A 170 -22.84 -7.76 -26.86
C ALA A 170 -22.42 -8.90 -25.92
N CYS A 171 -22.09 -10.07 -26.46
CA CYS A 171 -21.52 -11.19 -25.71
C CYS A 171 -20.20 -10.79 -25.07
N LEU A 172 -19.26 -10.30 -25.87
CA LEU A 172 -17.94 -9.91 -25.38
C LEU A 172 -18.04 -8.83 -24.29
N ARG A 173 -18.88 -7.80 -24.48
CA ARG A 173 -19.12 -6.76 -23.48
C ARG A 173 -19.66 -7.33 -22.17
N THR A 174 -20.67 -8.20 -22.25
CA THR A 174 -21.28 -8.84 -21.07
C THR A 174 -20.27 -9.67 -20.29
N LEU A 175 -19.51 -10.52 -21.00
CA LEU A 175 -18.50 -11.37 -20.39
C LEU A 175 -17.35 -10.55 -19.78
N LEU A 176 -16.90 -9.49 -20.45
CA LEU A 176 -15.87 -8.60 -19.90
C LEU A 176 -16.32 -7.90 -18.62
N ARG A 177 -17.59 -7.50 -18.51
CA ARG A 177 -18.14 -6.92 -17.27
C ARG A 177 -18.15 -7.94 -16.13
N VAL A 178 -18.62 -9.15 -16.37
CA VAL A 178 -18.63 -10.24 -15.38
C VAL A 178 -17.22 -10.57 -14.90
N VAL A 179 -16.27 -10.69 -15.84
CA VAL A 179 -14.87 -10.98 -15.51
C VAL A 179 -14.22 -9.81 -14.78
N SER A 180 -14.56 -8.57 -15.12
CA SER A 180 -14.12 -7.38 -14.38
C SER A 180 -14.63 -7.41 -12.95
N ALA A 181 -15.92 -7.69 -12.73
CA ALA A 181 -16.50 -7.85 -11.40
C ALA A 181 -15.79 -8.95 -10.59
N CYS A 182 -15.47 -10.09 -11.22
CA CYS A 182 -14.71 -11.17 -10.59
C CYS A 182 -13.32 -10.72 -10.15
N SER A 183 -12.57 -10.04 -11.03
CA SER A 183 -11.23 -9.50 -10.69
C SER A 183 -11.28 -8.47 -9.56
N GLN A 184 -12.29 -7.60 -9.54
CA GLN A 184 -12.50 -6.63 -8.46
C GLN A 184 -12.83 -7.32 -7.13
N HIS A 185 -13.66 -8.35 -7.15
CA HIS A 185 -13.96 -9.14 -5.96
C HIS A 185 -12.70 -9.85 -5.42
N GLN A 186 -11.90 -10.46 -6.29
CA GLN A 186 -10.63 -11.08 -5.91
C GLN A 186 -9.62 -10.07 -5.33
N LEU A 187 -9.57 -8.85 -5.87
CA LEU A 187 -8.81 -7.75 -5.26
C LEU A 187 -9.32 -7.42 -3.85
N GLN A 188 -10.65 -7.37 -3.66
CA GLN A 188 -11.23 -7.07 -2.35
C GLN A 188 -10.92 -8.15 -1.32
N LEU A 189 -11.00 -9.43 -1.69
CA LEU A 189 -10.55 -10.54 -0.83
C LEU A 189 -9.07 -10.42 -0.49
N LEU A 190 -8.23 -10.10 -1.47
CA LEU A 190 -6.80 -9.90 -1.26
C LEU A 190 -6.53 -8.77 -0.25
N ARG A 191 -7.26 -7.64 -0.34
CA ARG A 191 -7.16 -6.52 0.62
C ARG A 191 -7.51 -6.95 2.05
N LEU A 192 -8.57 -7.74 2.21
CA LEU A 192 -8.99 -8.27 3.52
C LEU A 192 -7.91 -9.20 4.10
N GLN A 193 -7.41 -10.14 3.30
CA GLN A 193 -6.33 -11.04 3.71
C GLN A 193 -5.05 -10.30 4.10
N THR A 194 -4.72 -9.21 3.41
CA THR A 194 -3.61 -8.33 3.80
C THR A 194 -3.85 -7.71 5.17
N ALA A 195 -5.06 -7.21 5.45
CA ALA A 195 -5.38 -6.61 6.75
C ALA A 195 -5.29 -7.65 7.89
N ASP A 196 -5.74 -8.89 7.64
CA ASP A 196 -5.61 -10.00 8.59
C ASP A 196 -4.12 -10.30 8.86
N CYS A 197 -3.29 -10.36 7.82
CA CYS A 197 -1.84 -10.55 7.98
C CYS A 197 -1.21 -9.48 8.89
N PHE A 198 -1.55 -8.21 8.69
CA PHE A 198 -1.03 -7.13 9.55
C PHE A 198 -1.55 -7.22 10.99
N THR A 199 -2.77 -7.74 11.17
CA THR A 199 -3.33 -8.00 12.50
C THR A 199 -2.56 -9.11 13.22
N ASP A 200 -2.22 -10.19 12.52
CA ASP A 200 -1.41 -11.29 13.04
C ASP A 200 0.01 -10.82 13.41
N ILE A 201 0.65 -10.02 12.55
CA ILE A 201 1.97 -9.43 12.82
C ILE A 201 1.92 -8.55 14.08
N ARG A 202 0.85 -7.75 14.25
CA ARG A 202 0.65 -6.96 15.47
C ARG A 202 0.57 -7.85 16.71
N HIS A 203 -0.15 -8.98 16.63
CA HIS A 203 -0.21 -9.94 17.74
C HIS A 203 1.15 -10.58 18.05
N GLN A 204 1.91 -10.97 17.02
CA GLN A 204 3.27 -11.51 17.19
C GLN A 204 4.21 -10.51 17.85
N LEU A 205 4.20 -9.24 17.42
CA LEU A 205 5.02 -8.17 18.00
C LEU A 205 4.65 -7.89 19.47
N LEU A 206 3.36 -7.92 19.82
CA LEU A 206 2.90 -7.74 21.19
C LEU A 206 3.30 -8.90 22.10
N GLN A 207 3.33 -10.14 21.58
CA GLN A 207 3.81 -11.31 22.31
C GLN A 207 5.32 -11.25 22.53
N ALA A 208 6.08 -10.88 21.49
CA ALA A 208 7.53 -10.69 21.58
C ALA A 208 7.90 -9.64 22.64
N ALA A 209 7.19 -8.50 22.68
CA ALA A 209 7.42 -7.46 23.68
C ALA A 209 7.09 -7.89 25.12
N LYS A 210 6.10 -8.76 25.32
CA LYS A 210 5.77 -9.31 26.66
C LYS A 210 6.80 -10.31 27.14
N ALA A 211 7.35 -11.13 26.25
CA ALA A 211 8.36 -12.14 26.59
C ALA A 211 9.70 -11.52 27.04
N GLU A 212 10.00 -10.27 26.69
CA GLU A 212 11.14 -9.52 27.25
C GLU A 212 11.01 -9.27 28.76
N SER A 213 9.78 -9.32 29.32
CA SER A 213 9.53 -9.12 30.75
C SER A 213 9.49 -10.40 31.59
N SER A 214 9.50 -11.59 30.96
CA SER A 214 9.34 -12.89 31.65
C SER A 214 10.49 -13.86 31.37
N SER A 215 11.36 -14.05 32.38
CA SER A 215 12.33 -15.14 32.67
C SER A 215 13.25 -15.75 31.57
N LEU A 216 14.46 -16.11 32.02
CA LEU A 216 15.65 -16.57 31.30
C LEU A 216 15.59 -17.95 30.59
N ARG A 217 14.41 -18.58 30.43
CA ARG A 217 14.32 -19.99 29.98
C ARG A 217 13.90 -20.23 28.53
N ASP A 218 13.32 -19.23 27.84
CA ASP A 218 12.87 -19.35 26.43
C ASP A 218 13.58 -18.32 25.53
N GLN A 219 14.92 -18.35 25.45
CA GLN A 219 15.65 -17.53 24.46
C GLN A 219 15.72 -18.20 23.09
N ASP A 220 15.72 -19.53 23.02
CA ASP A 220 15.91 -20.30 21.77
C ASP A 220 14.68 -20.34 20.84
N SER A 221 13.51 -19.85 21.30
CA SER A 221 12.25 -19.83 20.54
C SER A 221 11.69 -18.43 20.30
N ARG A 222 12.53 -17.38 20.40
CA ARG A 222 12.09 -15.99 20.17
C ARG A 222 12.15 -15.65 18.69
N VAL A 223 10.99 -15.42 18.09
CA VAL A 223 10.91 -14.95 16.70
C VAL A 223 11.44 -13.52 16.64
N GLY A 224 12.55 -13.33 15.91
CA GLY A 224 13.18 -12.01 15.73
C GLY A 224 12.32 -11.08 14.86
N ILE A 225 12.49 -9.76 15.00
CA ILE A 225 11.75 -8.77 14.21
C ILE A 225 12.08 -8.94 12.71
N THR A 226 13.30 -9.37 12.39
CA THR A 226 13.72 -9.74 11.05
C THR A 226 12.94 -10.92 10.49
N GLU A 227 12.69 -11.96 11.28
CA GLU A 227 11.94 -13.15 10.83
C GLU A 227 10.47 -12.79 10.58
N ILE A 228 9.86 -12.01 11.48
CA ILE A 228 8.52 -11.45 11.31
C ILE A 228 8.43 -10.65 10.01
N TYR A 229 9.43 -9.82 9.73
CA TYR A 229 9.54 -9.05 8.49
C TYR A 229 9.62 -9.94 7.24
N HIS A 230 10.51 -10.93 7.22
CA HIS A 230 10.66 -11.84 6.07
C HIS A 230 9.41 -12.68 5.85
N GLY A 231 8.76 -13.11 6.94
CA GLY A 231 7.45 -13.78 6.93
C GLY A 231 6.39 -12.91 6.25
N LEU A 232 6.19 -11.69 6.72
CA LEU A 232 5.24 -10.73 6.14
C LEU A 232 5.50 -10.50 4.64
N SER A 233 6.75 -10.16 4.28
CA SER A 233 7.11 -9.86 2.90
C SER A 233 6.82 -11.06 1.97
N ARG A 234 7.16 -12.28 2.41
CA ARG A 234 6.87 -13.51 1.68
C ARG A 234 5.37 -13.75 1.55
N THR A 235 4.62 -13.66 2.65
CA THR A 235 3.17 -13.89 2.66
C THR A 235 2.44 -12.91 1.74
N LEU A 236 2.79 -11.62 1.73
CA LEU A 236 2.15 -10.64 0.85
C LEU A 236 2.39 -10.93 -0.64
N VAL A 237 3.58 -11.41 -1.01
CA VAL A 237 3.88 -11.85 -2.38
C VAL A 237 3.10 -13.13 -2.73
N GLU A 238 3.04 -14.08 -1.81
CA GLU A 238 2.33 -15.35 -1.99
C GLU A 238 0.82 -15.18 -2.12
N LEU A 239 0.22 -14.28 -1.33
CA LEU A 239 -1.19 -13.92 -1.45
C LEU A 239 -1.52 -13.45 -2.86
N LEU A 240 -0.77 -12.47 -3.38
CA LEU A 240 -0.97 -11.97 -4.75
C LEU A 240 -0.77 -13.08 -5.80
N ARG A 241 0.28 -13.90 -5.67
CA ARG A 241 0.52 -15.04 -6.57
C ARG A 241 -0.62 -16.06 -6.53
N SER A 242 -1.17 -16.34 -5.36
CA SER A 242 -2.28 -17.27 -5.21
C SER A 242 -3.56 -16.74 -5.89
N THR A 243 -3.82 -15.44 -5.79
CA THR A 243 -4.94 -14.78 -6.46
C THR A 243 -4.78 -14.81 -7.98
N LEU A 244 -3.56 -14.55 -8.49
CA LEU A 244 -3.27 -14.67 -9.92
C LEU A 244 -3.51 -16.11 -10.41
N ARG A 245 -3.04 -17.13 -9.67
CA ARG A 245 -3.26 -18.54 -10.02
C ARG A 245 -4.74 -18.90 -10.18
N LYS A 246 -5.61 -18.36 -9.33
CA LYS A 246 -7.07 -18.58 -9.46
C LYS A 246 -7.62 -18.03 -10.78
N LEU A 247 -7.09 -16.90 -11.25
CA LEU A 247 -7.53 -16.25 -12.48
C LEU A 247 -6.95 -16.89 -13.75
N GLU A 248 -5.95 -17.77 -13.65
CA GLU A 248 -5.32 -18.44 -14.81
C GLU A 248 -6.34 -19.28 -15.59
N ALA A 249 -7.37 -19.79 -14.91
CA ALA A 249 -8.43 -20.59 -15.50
C ALA A 249 -9.13 -19.88 -16.67
N PHE A 250 -9.25 -18.55 -16.65
CA PHE A 250 -9.85 -17.77 -17.75
C PHE A 250 -9.02 -17.81 -19.04
N LEU A 251 -7.70 -18.00 -18.93
CA LEU A 251 -6.77 -18.04 -20.06
C LEU A 251 -6.34 -19.46 -20.45
N SER A 252 -7.00 -20.48 -19.89
CA SER A 252 -6.76 -21.86 -20.26
C SER A 252 -6.90 -22.06 -21.77
N PRO A 253 -5.96 -22.75 -22.45
CA PRO A 253 -6.03 -22.97 -23.90
C PRO A 253 -7.25 -23.77 -24.35
N ALA A 254 -7.93 -24.44 -23.41
CA ALA A 254 -9.18 -25.16 -23.66
C ALA A 254 -10.39 -24.23 -23.85
N ASN A 255 -10.29 -22.96 -23.46
CA ASN A 255 -11.39 -22.00 -23.55
C ASN A 255 -11.38 -21.33 -24.92
N THR A 256 -12.52 -21.34 -25.62
CA THR A 256 -12.69 -20.60 -26.87
C THR A 256 -12.60 -19.10 -26.65
N LEU A 257 -13.03 -18.60 -25.48
CA LEU A 257 -12.96 -17.18 -25.15
C LEU A 257 -11.50 -16.66 -25.07
N SER A 258 -10.54 -17.51 -24.66
CA SER A 258 -9.13 -17.09 -24.55
C SER A 258 -8.46 -16.83 -25.91
N GLN A 259 -9.07 -17.31 -27.00
CA GLN A 259 -8.62 -17.09 -28.38
C GLN A 259 -9.06 -15.73 -28.92
N VAL A 260 -10.06 -15.10 -28.31
CA VAL A 260 -10.52 -13.76 -28.70
C VAL A 260 -9.48 -12.73 -28.24
N GLN A 261 -8.77 -12.12 -29.20
CA GLN A 261 -7.65 -11.23 -28.91
C GLN A 261 -8.05 -10.02 -28.04
N LEU A 262 -9.22 -9.42 -28.32
CA LEU A 262 -9.74 -8.29 -27.55
C LEU A 262 -10.09 -8.67 -26.11
N PHE A 263 -10.69 -9.86 -25.90
CA PHE A 263 -10.94 -10.38 -24.55
C PHE A 263 -9.63 -10.55 -23.79
N ARG A 264 -8.65 -11.22 -24.41
CA ARG A 264 -7.35 -11.50 -23.82
C ARG A 264 -6.60 -10.22 -23.44
N ALA A 265 -6.63 -9.21 -24.32
CA ALA A 265 -6.02 -7.90 -24.07
C ALA A 265 -6.67 -7.21 -22.88
N THR A 266 -8.00 -7.09 -22.92
CA THR A 266 -8.77 -6.40 -21.88
C THR A 266 -8.63 -7.09 -20.53
N PHE A 267 -8.78 -8.41 -20.48
CA PHE A 267 -8.67 -9.18 -19.25
C PHE A 267 -7.29 -9.06 -18.62
N SER A 268 -6.23 -9.28 -19.39
CA SER A 268 -4.90 -9.38 -18.80
C SER A 268 -4.29 -8.00 -18.51
N LEU A 269 -4.49 -7.01 -19.38
CA LEU A 269 -3.92 -5.66 -19.20
C LEU A 269 -4.79 -4.77 -18.31
N GLU A 270 -6.11 -4.79 -18.49
CA GLU A 270 -6.99 -3.90 -17.72
C GLU A 270 -7.40 -4.52 -16.39
N ASN A 271 -7.91 -5.75 -16.39
CA ASN A 271 -8.45 -6.37 -15.18
C ASN A 271 -7.34 -6.96 -14.28
N VAL A 272 -6.37 -7.67 -14.85
CA VAL A 272 -5.30 -8.32 -14.06
C VAL A 272 -4.15 -7.36 -13.75
N ARG A 273 -3.47 -6.83 -14.77
CA ARG A 273 -2.28 -5.99 -14.57
C ARG A 273 -2.60 -4.68 -13.86
N GLU A 274 -3.53 -3.88 -14.39
CA GLU A 274 -3.92 -2.61 -13.76
C GLU A 274 -4.92 -2.80 -12.61
N GLY A 275 -6.01 -3.52 -12.89
CA GLY A 275 -7.16 -3.64 -12.00
C GLY A 275 -6.90 -4.47 -10.74
N LEU A 276 -5.97 -5.42 -10.78
CA LEU A 276 -5.61 -6.27 -9.64
C LEU A 276 -4.20 -5.95 -9.13
N VAL A 277 -3.14 -6.15 -9.92
CA VAL A 277 -1.76 -6.04 -9.43
C VAL A 277 -1.38 -4.60 -9.11
N ALA A 278 -1.47 -3.68 -10.07
CA ALA A 278 -1.13 -2.28 -9.82
C ALA A 278 -2.07 -1.63 -8.80
N ALA A 279 -3.36 -1.95 -8.84
CA ALA A 279 -4.33 -1.51 -7.84
C ALA A 279 -4.01 -2.03 -6.42
N TYR A 280 -3.57 -3.29 -6.29
CA TYR A 280 -3.14 -3.86 -5.01
C TYR A 280 -1.87 -3.20 -4.49
N LEU A 281 -0.89 -2.95 -5.35
CA LEU A 281 0.34 -2.24 -4.94
C LEU A 281 0.06 -0.83 -4.43
N ARG A 282 -0.84 -0.08 -5.10
CA ARG A 282 -1.31 1.22 -4.62
C ARG A 282 -2.14 1.13 -3.34
N PHE A 283 -2.92 0.06 -3.18
CA PHE A 283 -3.62 -0.21 -1.93
C PHE A 283 -2.62 -0.45 -0.80
N LEU A 284 -1.58 -1.26 -1.01
CA LEU A 284 -0.62 -1.61 0.01
C LEU A 284 0.15 -0.38 0.51
N THR A 285 0.54 0.53 -0.38
CA THR A 285 1.18 1.81 0.00
C THR A 285 0.25 2.66 0.86
N ARG A 286 -1.00 2.86 0.42
CA ARG A 286 -2.02 3.61 1.18
C ARG A 286 -2.34 2.97 2.52
N PHE A 287 -2.49 1.65 2.56
CA PHE A 287 -2.77 0.90 3.77
C PHE A 287 -1.64 1.05 4.80
N CYS A 288 -0.38 0.99 4.37
CA CYS A 288 0.76 1.23 5.26
C CYS A 288 0.79 2.68 5.79
N GLU A 289 0.47 3.66 4.94
CA GLU A 289 0.35 5.07 5.33
C GLU A 289 -0.79 5.28 6.36
N ASP A 290 -1.97 4.73 6.11
CA ASP A 290 -3.13 4.82 7.01
C ASP A 290 -2.84 4.20 8.38
N LEU A 291 -2.16 3.05 8.41
CA LEU A 291 -1.71 2.42 9.66
C LEU A 291 -0.83 3.37 10.50
N SER A 292 -0.13 4.31 9.87
CA SER A 292 0.72 5.28 10.56
C SER A 292 -0.02 6.52 11.08
N MET A 293 -1.14 6.89 10.45
CA MET A 293 -1.94 8.08 10.79
C MET A 293 -3.00 7.78 11.85
N TYR A 294 -3.69 6.65 11.73
CA TYR A 294 -4.81 6.29 12.61
C TYR A 294 -4.38 5.39 13.77
N THR A 295 -3.09 5.33 14.06
CA THR A 295 -2.56 4.40 15.05
C THR A 295 -3.13 4.71 16.44
N PRO A 296 -3.88 3.78 17.07
CA PRO A 296 -4.26 3.90 18.47
C PRO A 296 -2.99 3.96 19.36
N PRO A 297 -3.06 4.53 20.58
CA PRO A 297 -1.93 4.58 21.52
C PRO A 297 -1.39 3.20 21.96
N GLY A 298 -2.02 2.10 21.53
CA GLY A 298 -1.62 0.72 21.85
C GLY A 298 -0.85 -0.04 20.77
N LEU A 299 -0.60 0.53 19.58
CA LEU A 299 0.23 -0.14 18.57
C LEU A 299 1.73 0.20 18.77
N PRO A 300 2.62 -0.80 18.90
CA PRO A 300 4.06 -0.56 19.12
C PRO A 300 4.70 0.22 17.96
N GLY A 301 5.63 1.14 18.25
CA GLY A 301 6.39 1.87 17.22
C GLY A 301 7.07 0.95 16.21
N VAL A 302 7.43 -0.26 16.62
CA VAL A 302 8.01 -1.33 15.80
C VAL A 302 7.22 -1.62 14.52
N ILE A 303 5.88 -1.52 14.54
CA ILE A 303 5.08 -1.78 13.33
C ILE A 303 5.34 -0.74 12.24
N ARG A 304 5.53 0.54 12.62
CA ARG A 304 5.81 1.64 11.68
C ARG A 304 7.20 1.48 11.08
N LEU A 305 8.14 1.01 11.89
CA LEU A 305 9.48 0.69 11.44
C LEU A 305 9.47 -0.48 10.45
N LEU A 306 8.69 -1.53 10.74
CA LEU A 306 8.55 -2.73 9.90
C LEU A 306 7.85 -2.42 8.57
N THR A 307 6.75 -1.66 8.58
CA THR A 307 6.08 -1.22 7.34
C THR A 307 6.97 -0.27 6.53
N GLY A 308 7.68 0.65 7.19
CA GLY A 308 8.65 1.52 6.53
C GLY A 308 9.76 0.74 5.82
N LYS A 309 10.27 -0.31 6.46
CA LYS A 309 11.25 -1.25 5.90
C LYS A 309 10.69 -2.07 4.73
N LEU A 310 9.47 -2.59 4.84
CA LEU A 310 8.77 -3.28 3.74
C LEU A 310 8.69 -2.39 2.51
N CYS A 311 8.21 -1.15 2.67
CA CYS A 311 8.10 -0.22 1.55
C CYS A 311 9.46 0.14 0.94
N LEU A 312 10.50 0.29 1.76
CA LEU A 312 11.86 0.55 1.27
C LEU A 312 12.40 -0.60 0.41
N ASP A 313 12.24 -1.83 0.89
CA ASP A 313 12.78 -3.00 0.22
C ASP A 313 12.01 -3.27 -1.07
N TRP A 314 10.69 -3.14 -1.06
CA TRP A 314 9.89 -3.33 -2.26
C TRP A 314 10.21 -2.30 -3.35
N ALA A 315 10.50 -1.05 -2.96
CA ALA A 315 10.95 -0.01 -3.88
C ALA A 315 12.32 -0.31 -4.51
N ASN A 316 13.28 -0.84 -3.73
CA ASN A 316 14.68 -0.95 -4.14
C ASN A 316 15.11 -2.33 -4.65
N SER A 317 14.43 -3.41 -4.24
CA SER A 317 14.79 -4.81 -4.60
C SER A 317 14.30 -5.23 -6.00
N GLY A 318 13.51 -4.39 -6.67
CA GLY A 318 12.84 -4.76 -7.93
C GLY A 318 11.59 -5.61 -7.74
N THR A 319 11.13 -5.86 -6.51
CA THR A 319 9.91 -6.64 -6.21
C THR A 319 8.69 -6.07 -6.93
N VAL A 320 8.49 -4.75 -6.93
CA VAL A 320 7.40 -4.08 -7.66
C VAL A 320 7.42 -4.43 -9.15
N GLY A 321 8.60 -4.36 -9.78
CA GLY A 321 8.78 -4.73 -11.18
C GLY A 321 8.54 -6.21 -11.44
N HIS A 322 9.02 -7.09 -10.55
CA HIS A 322 8.78 -8.53 -10.63
C HIS A 322 7.29 -8.87 -10.58
N LEU A 323 6.53 -8.25 -9.68
CA LEU A 323 5.09 -8.48 -9.55
C LEU A 323 4.30 -7.99 -10.76
N LEU A 324 4.69 -6.86 -11.36
CA LEU A 324 4.11 -6.40 -12.63
C LEU A 324 4.47 -7.33 -13.79
N ASN A 325 5.73 -7.80 -13.85
CA ASN A 325 6.15 -8.75 -14.88
C ASN A 325 5.39 -10.08 -14.76
N LEU A 326 5.05 -10.55 -13.55
CA LEU A 326 4.17 -11.72 -13.38
C LEU A 326 2.79 -11.50 -14.01
N ALA A 327 2.25 -10.28 -13.96
CA ALA A 327 1.01 -9.94 -14.64
C ALA A 327 1.19 -9.81 -16.17
N ASP A 328 2.36 -9.36 -16.62
CA ASP A 328 2.70 -9.31 -18.04
C ASP A 328 2.90 -10.72 -18.62
N ASP A 329 3.52 -11.63 -17.88
CA ASP A 329 3.65 -13.05 -18.25
C ASP A 329 2.29 -13.75 -18.26
N PHE A 330 1.31 -13.24 -17.49
CA PHE A 330 -0.07 -13.71 -17.53
C PHE A 330 -0.68 -13.61 -18.94
N LEU A 331 -0.30 -12.59 -19.72
CA LEU A 331 -0.68 -12.44 -21.13
C LEU A 331 -0.12 -13.53 -22.05
N LEU A 332 0.80 -14.37 -21.57
CA LEU A 332 1.38 -15.47 -22.35
C LEU A 332 0.69 -16.81 -22.12
N ILE A 333 -0.18 -16.92 -21.10
CA ILE A 333 -0.83 -18.17 -20.72
C ILE A 333 -1.72 -18.70 -21.86
N GLY A 334 -1.43 -19.88 -22.37
CA GLY A 334 -2.21 -20.51 -23.45
C GLY A 334 -1.82 -20.09 -24.87
N LEU A 335 -0.79 -19.25 -25.06
CA LEU A 335 -0.21 -18.96 -26.38
C LEU A 335 0.80 -20.05 -26.81
N PRO A 336 1.01 -20.25 -28.13
CA PRO A 336 2.01 -21.20 -28.63
C PRO A 336 3.41 -20.91 -28.09
N LYS A 337 4.12 -21.95 -27.63
CA LYS A 337 5.48 -21.82 -27.05
C LYS A 337 6.46 -21.04 -27.94
N ALA A 338 6.30 -21.11 -29.27
CA ALA A 338 7.13 -20.36 -30.23
C ALA A 338 7.01 -18.82 -30.05
N ALA A 339 5.83 -18.30 -29.74
CA ALA A 339 5.61 -16.88 -29.46
C ALA A 339 6.10 -16.46 -28.07
N ALA A 340 6.22 -17.40 -27.13
CA ALA A 340 6.68 -17.17 -25.76
C ALA A 340 8.21 -17.20 -25.59
N LEU A 341 8.95 -17.85 -26.49
CA LEU A 341 10.41 -18.01 -26.33
C LEU A 341 11.26 -16.82 -26.83
N ALA A 342 10.75 -15.99 -27.74
CA ALA A 342 11.50 -14.85 -28.27
C ALA A 342 11.08 -13.54 -27.60
N LYS A 343 11.96 -12.95 -26.77
CA LYS A 343 11.70 -11.66 -26.08
C LYS A 343 11.27 -10.53 -27.03
N SER A 344 11.82 -10.49 -28.24
CA SER A 344 11.43 -9.52 -29.29
C SER A 344 10.00 -9.72 -29.80
N GLN A 345 9.54 -10.97 -29.83
CA GLN A 345 8.19 -11.33 -30.26
C GLN A 345 7.16 -11.06 -29.15
N GLN A 346 7.50 -11.33 -27.89
CA GLN A 346 6.69 -10.95 -26.72
C GLN A 346 6.43 -9.44 -26.67
N GLN A 347 7.45 -8.64 -26.94
CA GLN A 347 7.33 -7.18 -26.95
C GLN A 347 6.46 -6.67 -28.11
N THR A 348 6.52 -7.33 -29.27
CA THR A 348 5.65 -7.05 -30.42
C THR A 348 4.19 -7.42 -30.11
N LEU A 349 3.97 -8.59 -29.52
CA LEU A 349 2.64 -9.05 -29.08
C LEU A 349 2.03 -8.09 -28.05
N PHE A 350 2.82 -7.69 -27.05
CA PHE A 350 2.38 -6.74 -26.03
C PHE A 350 1.98 -5.40 -26.65
N LYS A 351 2.80 -4.85 -27.57
CA LYS A 351 2.46 -3.63 -28.31
C LYS A 351 1.19 -3.80 -29.15
N GLN A 352 1.05 -4.93 -29.85
CA GLN A 352 -0.13 -5.22 -30.66
C GLN A 352 -1.40 -5.29 -29.79
N MET A 353 -1.34 -5.98 -28.65
CA MET A 353 -2.45 -6.08 -27.71
C MET A 353 -2.77 -4.73 -27.05
N GLN A 354 -1.75 -3.93 -26.76
CA GLN A 354 -1.95 -2.55 -26.31
C GLN A 354 -2.63 -1.69 -27.39
N CYS A 355 -2.30 -1.88 -28.67
CA CYS A 355 -3.00 -1.22 -29.77
C CYS A 355 -4.46 -1.66 -29.92
N LEU A 356 -4.87 -2.83 -29.40
CA LEU A 356 -6.29 -3.18 -29.34
C LEU A 356 -7.05 -2.36 -28.28
N LEU A 357 -6.33 -1.77 -27.33
CA LEU A 357 -6.86 -0.92 -26.26
C LEU A 357 -6.65 0.58 -26.54
N VAL A 358 -6.60 0.99 -27.81
CA VAL A 358 -6.31 2.38 -28.26
C VAL A 358 -7.18 3.46 -27.60
N ASN A 359 -8.35 3.09 -27.06
CA ASN A 359 -9.23 4.02 -26.33
C ASN A 359 -8.89 4.18 -24.83
N ARG A 360 -7.80 3.56 -24.34
CA ARG A 360 -7.35 3.80 -22.95
C ARG A 360 -6.90 5.24 -22.77
N GLN A 361 -7.48 5.89 -21.77
CA GLN A 361 -7.15 7.26 -21.41
C GLN A 361 -5.75 7.37 -20.77
N ASP A 362 -5.33 6.34 -20.02
CA ASP A 362 -4.05 6.31 -19.31
C ASP A 362 -3.11 5.19 -19.81
N PRO A 363 -1.79 5.46 -19.91
CA PRO A 363 -0.81 4.44 -20.21
C PRO A 363 -0.71 3.41 -19.09
N LEU A 364 -0.25 2.20 -19.43
CA LEU A 364 0.01 1.15 -18.45
C LEU A 364 1.00 1.63 -17.38
N THR A 365 0.71 1.29 -16.13
CA THR A 365 1.51 1.73 -14.98
C THR A 365 2.90 1.13 -15.08
N ALA A 366 3.91 2.01 -15.20
CA ALA A 366 5.31 1.60 -15.18
C ALA A 366 5.74 1.22 -13.75
N PRO A 367 6.77 0.36 -13.59
CA PRO A 367 7.29 0.00 -12.27
C PRO A 367 7.89 1.20 -11.52
N GLY A 368 8.52 2.15 -12.23
CA GLY A 368 9.19 3.32 -11.63
C GLY A 368 8.29 4.15 -10.72
N PRO A 369 7.15 4.70 -11.22
CA PRO A 369 6.22 5.48 -10.42
C PRO A 369 5.70 4.75 -9.17
N LEU A 370 5.46 3.44 -9.27
CA LEU A 370 5.04 2.64 -8.11
C LEU A 370 6.18 2.49 -7.11
N SER A 371 7.40 2.19 -7.55
CA SER A 371 8.57 2.16 -6.69
C SER A 371 8.83 3.49 -6.00
N ASP A 372 8.61 4.62 -6.70
CA ASP A 372 8.73 5.96 -6.13
C ASP A 372 7.65 6.23 -5.06
N GLN A 373 6.41 5.76 -5.27
CA GLN A 373 5.36 5.81 -4.24
C GLN A 373 5.75 4.99 -3.00
N PHE A 374 6.26 3.77 -3.18
CA PHE A 374 6.76 2.97 -2.06
C PHE A 374 7.92 3.67 -1.33
N ARG A 375 8.84 4.32 -2.05
CA ARG A 375 9.94 5.09 -1.44
C ARG A 375 9.42 6.31 -0.66
N ALA A 376 8.45 7.04 -1.20
CA ALA A 376 7.84 8.19 -0.53
C ALA A 376 7.13 7.77 0.77
N VAL A 377 6.31 6.72 0.71
CA VAL A 377 5.62 6.16 1.89
C VAL A 377 6.62 5.62 2.91
N SER A 378 7.71 4.97 2.47
CA SER A 378 8.78 4.52 3.37
C SER A 378 9.38 5.69 4.18
N SER A 379 9.76 6.78 3.50
CA SER A 379 10.31 7.98 4.16
C SER A 379 9.31 8.63 5.13
N LEU A 380 8.02 8.65 4.76
CA LEU A 380 6.94 9.13 5.62
C LEU A 380 6.80 8.26 6.88
N LEU A 381 6.84 6.94 6.73
CA LEU A 381 6.71 5.98 7.83
C LEU A 381 7.87 6.08 8.83
N PHE A 382 9.11 6.19 8.35
CA PHE A 382 10.25 6.42 9.23
C PHE A 382 10.17 7.77 9.95
N THR A 383 9.71 8.81 9.26
CA THR A 383 9.48 10.12 9.89
C THR A 383 8.37 10.05 10.96
N SER A 384 7.30 9.31 10.70
CA SER A 384 6.21 9.06 11.64
C SER A 384 6.70 8.26 12.87
N TYR A 385 7.51 7.22 12.65
CA TYR A 385 8.17 6.48 13.74
C TYR A 385 9.02 7.39 14.62
N VAL A 386 9.89 8.21 14.02
CA VAL A 386 10.75 9.16 14.74
C VAL A 386 9.93 10.14 15.55
N LYS A 387 8.84 10.68 14.99
CA LYS A 387 7.93 11.60 15.70
C LYS A 387 7.25 10.91 16.89
N PHE A 388 6.80 9.67 16.71
CA PHE A 388 6.14 8.90 17.76
C PHE A 388 7.09 8.58 18.92
N GLU A 389 8.22 7.93 18.65
CA GLU A 389 9.19 7.60 19.71
C GLU A 389 9.81 8.86 20.33
N GLY A 390 10.09 9.88 19.50
CA GLY A 390 10.56 11.18 19.95
C GLY A 390 9.58 11.85 20.90
N ALA A 391 8.27 11.75 20.66
CA ALA A 391 7.25 12.27 21.56
C ALA A 391 7.24 11.56 22.93
N GLN A 392 7.47 10.24 22.96
CA GLN A 392 7.57 9.48 24.20
C GLN A 392 8.76 9.95 25.06
N ILE A 393 9.94 10.09 24.43
CA ILE A 393 11.14 10.61 25.11
C ILE A 393 10.94 12.06 25.54
N ALA A 394 10.37 12.91 24.68
CA ALA A 394 10.07 14.30 25.01
C ALA A 394 9.12 14.42 26.21
N HIS A 395 8.10 13.57 26.30
CA HIS A 395 7.17 13.53 27.41
C HIS A 395 7.86 13.11 28.73
N MET A 396 8.71 12.07 28.70
CA MET A 396 9.50 11.69 29.87
C MET A 396 10.44 12.81 30.32
N MET A 397 11.11 13.45 29.36
CA MET A 397 12.01 14.57 29.64
C MET A 397 11.26 15.75 30.27
N ARG A 398 10.10 16.12 29.71
CA ARG A 398 9.23 17.17 30.24
C ARG A 398 8.80 16.89 31.67
N ARG A 399 8.20 15.72 31.91
CA ARG A 399 7.75 15.33 33.26
C ARG A 399 8.91 15.31 34.27
N SER A 400 10.11 14.92 33.83
CA SER A 400 11.29 14.90 34.70
C SER A 400 11.73 16.29 35.15
N VAL A 401 11.52 17.30 34.31
CA VAL A 401 11.87 18.70 34.61
C VAL A 401 10.76 19.35 35.41
N GLU A 402 9.50 19.07 35.11
CA GLU A 402 8.36 19.69 35.79
C GLU A 402 8.16 19.21 37.23
N ALA A 403 8.48 17.95 37.52
CA ALA A 403 8.25 17.35 38.83
C ALA A 403 9.27 17.76 39.92
N ARG A 404 10.39 18.39 39.55
CA ARG A 404 11.49 18.70 40.48
C ARG A 404 11.50 20.18 40.84
N ASP A 405 11.75 20.48 42.12
CA ASP A 405 12.07 21.83 42.60
C ASP A 405 13.56 22.14 42.33
N TRP A 406 13.81 22.91 41.27
CA TRP A 406 15.16 23.26 40.81
C TRP A 406 15.87 24.29 41.69
N LEU A 407 15.15 24.97 42.58
CA LEU A 407 15.73 25.95 43.52
C LEU A 407 16.30 25.28 44.78
N LYS A 408 15.78 24.10 45.15
CA LYS A 408 16.17 23.36 46.36
C LYS A 408 16.92 22.06 46.03
N CYS A 409 17.72 22.07 44.96
CA CYS A 409 18.49 20.90 44.56
C CYS A 409 19.68 20.66 45.51
N PRO A 410 19.90 19.41 45.97
CA PRO A 410 21.16 19.05 46.60
C PRO A 410 22.27 18.96 45.57
N GLU A 411 23.51 19.00 46.03
CA GLU A 411 24.70 18.78 45.20
C GLU A 411 24.63 17.42 44.47
N PRO A 412 24.84 17.39 43.15
CA PRO A 412 24.65 16.18 42.35
C PRO A 412 25.75 15.15 42.61
N ARG A 413 25.35 13.97 43.09
CA ARG A 413 26.24 12.80 43.29
C ARG A 413 26.00 11.68 42.29
N SER A 414 24.97 11.80 41.47
CA SER A 414 24.59 10.79 40.50
C SER A 414 23.74 11.39 39.39
N VAL A 415 23.72 10.71 38.24
CA VAL A 415 22.82 11.01 37.12
C VAL A 415 21.38 10.65 37.50
N ARG A 416 20.41 11.48 37.09
CA ARG A 416 18.98 11.23 37.36
C ARG A 416 18.51 9.90 36.77
N SER A 417 17.68 9.16 37.51
CA SER A 417 17.13 7.86 37.09
C SER A 417 16.39 7.91 35.76
N VAL A 418 15.63 8.98 35.51
CA VAL A 418 14.92 9.20 34.24
C VAL A 418 15.85 9.26 33.03
N ILE A 419 17.06 9.80 33.18
CA ILE A 419 18.06 9.88 32.10
C ILE A 419 18.59 8.49 31.78
N ARG A 420 18.81 7.65 32.81
CA ARG A 420 19.18 6.24 32.60
C ARG A 420 18.07 5.47 31.89
N ARG A 421 16.82 5.69 32.32
CA ARG A 421 15.64 5.08 31.68
C ARG A 421 15.52 5.48 30.20
N ILE A 422 15.71 6.77 29.88
CA ILE A 422 15.72 7.25 28.50
C ILE A 422 16.80 6.55 27.67
N LEU A 423 17.99 6.30 28.24
CA LEU A 423 19.05 5.56 27.55
C LEU A 423 18.72 4.07 27.37
N GLU A 424 18.02 3.44 28.33
CA GLU A 424 17.49 2.08 28.16
C GLU A 424 16.50 2.02 26.97
N ASP A 425 15.59 3.00 26.87
CA ASP A 425 14.66 3.12 25.76
C ASP A 425 15.42 3.33 24.42
N PHE A 426 16.49 4.15 24.40
CA PHE A 426 17.37 4.28 23.23
C PHE A 426 18.09 3.00 22.84
N ASN A 427 18.59 2.21 23.81
CA ASN A 427 19.22 0.92 23.51
C ASN A 427 18.19 -0.10 22.99
N THR A 428 16.95 -0.05 23.47
CA THR A 428 15.85 -0.88 22.98
C THR A 428 15.50 -0.52 21.53
N MET A 429 15.33 0.78 21.24
CA MET A 429 15.15 1.28 19.88
C MET A 429 16.32 0.92 18.97
N ASP A 430 17.55 1.01 19.45
CA ASP A 430 18.75 0.62 18.71
C ASP A 430 18.75 -0.87 18.33
N GLY A 431 18.37 -1.75 19.27
CA GLY A 431 18.22 -3.18 19.00
C GLY A 431 17.17 -3.49 17.94
N GLN A 432 16.05 -2.76 17.95
CA GLN A 432 14.97 -2.91 16.96
C GLN A 432 15.38 -2.37 15.58
N VAL A 433 15.97 -1.18 15.52
CA VAL A 433 16.39 -0.53 14.28
C VAL A 433 17.57 -1.26 13.63
N SER A 434 18.53 -1.72 14.42
CA SER A 434 19.72 -2.44 13.91
C SER A 434 19.39 -3.83 13.38
N GLN A 435 18.28 -4.44 13.82
CA GLN A 435 17.78 -5.67 13.24
C GLN A 435 17.26 -5.45 11.81
N LEU A 436 16.62 -4.31 11.53
CA LEU A 436 15.91 -4.07 10.27
C LEU A 436 16.68 -3.25 9.25
N LEU A 437 17.53 -2.33 9.69
CA LEU A 437 18.23 -1.37 8.82
C LEU A 437 19.74 -1.54 8.91
N PRO A 438 20.45 -1.37 7.77
CA PRO A 438 21.89 -1.52 7.75
C PRO A 438 22.56 -0.46 8.63
N VAL A 439 23.56 -0.90 9.40
CA VAL A 439 24.45 -0.02 10.17
C VAL A 439 25.52 0.52 9.23
N LYS A 440 25.62 1.85 9.08
CA LYS A 440 26.79 2.43 8.40
C LYS A 440 28.03 2.11 9.25
N HIS A 441 28.90 1.24 8.74
CA HIS A 441 30.10 0.82 9.48
C HIS A 441 30.95 2.04 9.84
N ARG A 442 31.16 2.23 11.15
CA ARG A 442 32.22 3.10 11.67
C ARG A 442 33.45 2.25 12.01
N PRO A 443 34.67 2.71 11.72
CA PRO A 443 35.85 2.17 12.38
C PRO A 443 35.69 2.40 13.89
N ARG A 444 35.72 1.33 14.67
CA ARG A 444 35.46 1.33 16.13
C ARG A 444 36.65 1.83 16.96
N ASP A 445 37.68 2.39 16.33
CA ASP A 445 38.95 2.77 16.97
C ASP A 445 39.09 4.28 17.16
N ARG A 446 38.12 4.90 17.85
CA ARG A 446 38.36 6.16 18.57
C ARG A 446 38.02 5.96 20.03
N GLY A 447 38.89 5.20 20.68
CA GLY A 447 38.89 5.04 22.12
C GLY A 447 39.35 6.31 22.82
N SER A 448 38.51 6.80 23.74
CA SER A 448 38.87 7.35 25.05
C SER A 448 39.74 8.62 25.17
N SER A 449 40.33 9.21 24.12
CA SER A 449 41.24 10.36 24.28
C SER A 449 40.63 11.74 24.09
N ASP A 450 39.55 11.88 23.30
CA ASP A 450 39.08 13.19 22.84
C ASP A 450 37.89 13.76 23.65
N PHE A 451 37.39 13.03 24.65
CA PHE A 451 36.26 13.45 25.50
C PHE A 451 36.54 14.70 26.37
N ARG A 452 37.79 15.17 26.45
CA ARG A 452 38.21 16.29 27.31
C ARG A 452 37.80 17.68 26.81
N SER A 453 37.13 17.80 25.65
CA SER A 453 36.77 19.09 25.04
C SER A 453 35.27 19.28 24.87
N TRP A 454 34.47 18.89 25.87
CA TRP A 454 33.03 19.17 25.85
C TRP A 454 32.68 20.62 26.25
N HIS A 455 33.57 21.30 26.99
CA HIS A 455 33.33 22.64 27.54
C HIS A 455 34.17 23.78 26.93
N SER A 456 35.03 23.52 25.92
CA SER A 456 35.90 24.57 25.35
C SER A 456 35.13 25.73 24.71
N SER A 457 33.83 25.56 24.44
CA SER A 457 32.89 26.61 24.00
C SER A 457 32.44 27.57 25.12
N PHE A 458 32.46 27.13 26.38
CA PHE A 458 31.96 27.87 27.56
C PHE A 458 33.06 28.37 28.51
N GLN A 459 34.29 27.85 28.40
CA GLN A 459 35.38 28.14 29.34
C GLN A 459 36.58 28.90 28.74
N THR A 460 36.59 29.29 27.46
CA THR A 460 37.68 30.14 26.92
C THR A 460 37.52 31.60 27.34
N ALA A 461 37.68 31.87 28.64
CA ALA A 461 38.13 33.16 29.19
C ALA A 461 38.66 33.05 30.63
N GLY A 462 39.01 31.86 31.13
CA GLY A 462 39.79 31.72 32.36
C GLY A 462 41.28 31.88 32.08
N LEU A 463 41.81 33.09 32.23
CA LEU A 463 43.25 33.39 32.15
C LEU A 463 44.06 32.50 33.10
N ARG A 464 44.63 31.40 32.61
CA ARG A 464 45.82 30.80 33.23
C ARG A 464 47.02 31.63 32.80
N GLY A 465 47.46 32.52 33.69
CA GLY A 465 48.65 33.32 33.52
C GLY A 465 49.88 32.43 33.32
N SER A 466 50.42 32.44 32.11
CA SER A 466 51.84 32.19 31.90
C SER A 466 52.55 33.52 32.18
N GLN A 467 53.27 33.58 33.30
CA GLN A 467 54.21 34.66 33.56
C GLN A 467 55.22 34.70 32.42
N HIS A 468 55.27 35.80 31.67
CA HIS A 468 56.42 36.39 30.97
C HIS A 468 55.91 37.30 29.84
N ALA A 469 55.61 38.56 30.16
CA ALA A 469 55.87 39.72 29.29
C ALA A 469 55.54 41.02 30.03
N SER A 470 56.43 41.97 29.83
CA SER A 470 56.61 43.28 30.45
C SER A 470 55.45 44.29 30.30
N GLU A 471 55.27 45.07 31.37
CA GLU A 471 54.98 46.50 31.44
C GLU A 471 54.36 47.21 30.22
N ALA A 472 53.11 47.69 30.36
CA ALA A 472 52.75 49.09 30.17
C ALA A 472 51.25 49.35 30.45
N GLY A 473 50.99 50.22 31.43
CA GLY A 473 49.97 51.27 31.42
C GLY A 473 48.47 50.95 31.19
N GLY A 474 47.64 51.42 32.13
CA GLY A 474 46.30 51.93 31.82
C GLY A 474 45.15 51.12 32.40
N GLY A 475 44.53 51.66 33.45
CA GLY A 475 43.38 51.06 34.10
C GLY A 475 42.05 51.17 33.35
N SER A 476 41.04 50.57 33.97
CA SER A 476 39.60 50.62 33.71
C SER A 476 39.07 49.86 32.48
N SER A 477 38.67 48.58 32.67
CA SER A 477 37.46 48.00 32.06
C SER A 477 37.30 46.51 32.47
N ALA A 478 37.13 46.22 33.77
CA ALA A 478 36.90 44.83 34.21
C ALA A 478 35.40 44.41 34.18
N LYS A 479 34.48 45.33 33.83
CA LYS A 479 33.02 45.09 33.83
C LYS A 479 32.43 44.78 32.45
N ASN A 480 33.21 44.84 31.36
CA ASN A 480 32.70 44.63 30.00
C ASN A 480 32.91 43.21 29.43
N LEU A 481 33.76 42.37 30.04
CA LEU A 481 34.08 41.04 29.49
C LEU A 481 32.97 39.99 29.65
N GLU A 482 32.06 40.18 30.62
CA GLU A 482 30.97 39.23 30.88
C GLU A 482 29.83 39.38 29.84
N LEU A 483 29.62 40.60 29.34
CA LEU A 483 28.70 40.92 28.24
C LEU A 483 29.17 40.31 26.91
N ASP A 484 30.47 40.28 26.66
CA ASP A 484 31.06 39.71 25.44
C ASP A 484 30.83 38.20 25.31
N HIS A 485 30.81 37.45 26.42
CA HIS A 485 30.61 36.00 26.37
C HIS A 485 29.16 35.61 26.04
N THR A 486 28.20 36.39 26.55
CA THR A 486 26.77 36.20 26.22
C THR A 486 26.44 36.64 24.79
N LEU A 487 27.04 37.73 24.32
CA LEU A 487 26.93 38.21 22.94
C LEU A 487 27.62 37.26 21.95
N ALA A 488 28.81 36.75 22.27
CA ALA A 488 29.51 35.77 21.42
C ALA A 488 28.72 34.47 21.26
N TYR A 489 28.07 33.98 22.32
CA TYR A 489 27.16 32.84 22.24
C TYR A 489 25.92 33.17 21.39
N GLN A 490 25.30 34.34 21.59
CA GLN A 490 24.13 34.77 20.79
C GLN A 490 24.48 34.94 19.30
N LEU A 491 25.65 35.49 18.98
CA LEU A 491 26.17 35.63 17.62
C LEU A 491 26.47 34.28 16.98
N ARG A 492 27.14 33.36 17.69
CA ARG A 492 27.33 31.97 17.21
C ARG A 492 25.97 31.33 16.92
N ARG A 493 24.96 31.53 17.78
CA ARG A 493 23.61 30.99 17.58
C ARG A 493 22.88 31.58 16.37
N LEU A 494 23.21 32.81 15.94
CA LEU A 494 22.66 33.42 14.72
C LEU A 494 23.25 32.82 13.44
N PHE A 495 24.49 32.33 13.49
CA PHE A 495 25.18 31.70 12.35
C PHE A 495 25.18 30.16 12.39
N PHE A 496 24.75 29.53 13.48
CA PHE A 496 24.51 28.10 13.54
C PHE A 496 23.23 27.73 12.77
N GLN A 497 23.37 26.77 11.86
CA GLN A 497 22.26 26.22 11.09
C GLN A 497 21.16 25.76 12.05
N ARG A 498 19.94 26.31 11.92
CA ARG A 498 18.78 25.84 12.68
C ARG A 498 18.62 24.35 12.40
N THR A 499 18.76 23.54 13.44
CA THR A 499 18.52 22.09 13.34
C THR A 499 17.05 21.88 13.00
N ASP A 500 16.74 21.52 11.76
CA ASP A 500 15.38 21.15 11.37
C ASP A 500 14.99 19.84 12.08
N ILE A 501 14.07 19.97 13.03
CA ILE A 501 13.56 18.87 13.86
C ILE A 501 12.69 17.93 13.01
N PHE A 502 12.08 18.46 11.94
CA PHE A 502 11.10 17.75 11.12
C PHE A 502 11.54 17.51 9.67
N ALA A 503 12.84 17.64 9.39
CA ALA A 503 13.38 17.23 8.09
C ALA A 503 13.08 15.74 7.82
N PRO A 504 12.85 15.34 6.56
CA PRO A 504 12.61 13.95 6.21
C PRO A 504 13.81 13.09 6.65
N VAL A 505 13.52 11.97 7.29
CA VAL A 505 14.51 11.08 7.89
C VAL A 505 15.04 10.12 6.82
N GLU A 506 16.37 9.98 6.72
CA GLU A 506 16.96 8.99 5.83
C GLU A 506 16.73 7.58 6.40
N ALA A 507 16.55 6.59 5.53
CA ALA A 507 16.33 5.19 5.91
C ALA A 507 17.63 4.50 6.41
N THR A 508 18.23 5.05 7.45
CA THR A 508 19.46 4.56 8.09
C THR A 508 19.28 4.56 9.59
N ARG A 509 19.98 3.64 10.26
CA ARG A 509 19.97 3.53 11.73
C ARG A 509 20.29 4.87 12.39
N GLU A 510 21.36 5.51 11.95
CA GLU A 510 21.86 6.74 12.57
C GLU A 510 20.91 7.91 12.38
N SER A 511 20.30 8.06 11.18
CA SER A 511 19.35 9.15 10.92
C SER A 511 18.07 9.00 11.75
N ILE A 512 17.55 7.78 11.87
CA ILE A 512 16.36 7.48 12.67
C ILE A 512 16.60 7.73 14.15
N LEU A 513 17.66 7.15 14.73
CA LEU A 513 17.98 7.32 16.14
C LEU A 513 18.30 8.77 16.47
N PHE A 514 19.06 9.46 15.61
CA PHE A 514 19.35 10.87 15.81
C PHE A 514 18.08 11.74 15.70
N GLY A 515 17.14 11.40 14.82
CA GLY A 515 15.84 12.05 14.75
C GLY A 515 15.10 12.01 16.10
N VAL A 516 15.05 10.85 16.74
CA VAL A 516 14.41 10.67 18.07
C VAL A 516 15.17 11.46 19.14
N ILE A 517 16.50 11.38 19.14
CA ILE A 517 17.37 12.14 20.06
C ILE A 517 17.12 13.65 19.93
N LYS A 518 17.05 14.18 18.70
CA LYS A 518 16.79 15.61 18.44
C LYS A 518 15.47 16.05 19.08
N ILE A 519 14.39 15.29 18.91
CA ILE A 519 13.08 15.64 19.48
C ILE A 519 13.16 15.65 21.02
N GLY A 520 13.74 14.61 21.63
CA GLY A 520 13.90 14.53 23.08
C GLY A 520 14.75 15.65 23.68
N LEU A 521 15.90 15.95 23.07
CA LEU A 521 16.80 17.00 23.56
C LEU A 521 16.24 18.40 23.30
N LYS A 522 15.57 18.67 22.18
CA LYS A 522 14.92 19.97 21.96
C LYS A 522 13.74 20.18 22.91
N ALA A 523 13.01 19.12 23.28
CA ALA A 523 12.04 19.21 24.37
C ALA A 523 12.73 19.52 25.71
N PHE A 524 13.93 18.98 25.97
CA PHE A 524 14.71 19.31 27.17
C PHE A 524 15.08 20.80 27.20
N VAL A 525 15.57 21.35 26.08
CA VAL A 525 15.87 22.79 25.94
C VAL A 525 14.64 23.62 26.32
N GLU A 526 13.48 23.31 25.74
CA GLU A 526 12.26 24.08 25.98
C GLU A 526 11.78 23.97 27.44
N CYS A 527 11.87 22.79 28.03
CA CYS A 527 11.54 22.61 29.44
C CYS A 527 12.48 23.42 30.35
N ALA A 528 13.78 23.46 30.03
CA ALA A 528 14.75 24.28 30.74
C ALA A 528 14.43 25.79 30.66
N ARG A 529 13.98 26.29 29.50
CA ARG A 529 13.63 27.72 29.32
C ARG A 529 12.53 28.20 30.28
N THR A 530 11.61 27.32 30.64
CA THR A 530 10.45 27.66 31.49
C THR A 530 10.73 27.61 32.99
N ARG A 531 11.91 27.12 33.41
CA ARG A 531 12.27 26.95 34.82
C ARG A 531 13.30 27.98 35.27
N VAL A 532 13.54 28.02 36.58
CA VAL A 532 14.59 28.81 37.23
C VAL A 532 15.43 27.85 38.06
N PHE A 533 16.75 27.98 38.00
CA PHE A 533 17.67 27.01 38.58
C PHE A 533 18.53 27.63 39.69
N SER A 534 18.81 26.84 40.72
CA SER A 534 19.90 27.09 41.67
C SER A 534 21.24 26.60 41.09
N LYS A 535 22.36 26.97 41.72
CA LYS A 535 23.70 26.45 41.40
C LYS A 535 23.72 24.92 41.28
N PHE A 536 23.23 24.21 42.29
CA PHE A 536 23.18 22.75 42.26
C PHE A 536 22.15 22.18 41.27
N GLY A 537 21.10 22.94 40.94
CA GLY A 537 20.20 22.63 39.84
C GLY A 537 20.90 22.65 38.49
N LEU A 538 21.73 23.67 38.23
CA LEU A 538 22.59 23.77 37.06
C LEU A 538 23.61 22.62 37.00
N HIS A 539 24.31 22.35 38.11
CA HIS A 539 25.27 21.25 38.18
C HIS A 539 24.61 19.89 37.86
N GLN A 540 23.38 19.63 38.34
CA GLN A 540 22.68 18.38 38.04
C GLN A 540 22.38 18.23 36.54
N ILE A 541 21.96 19.31 35.87
CA ILE A 541 21.72 19.27 34.42
C ILE A 541 23.05 19.11 33.67
N GLN A 542 24.12 19.75 34.11
CA GLN A 542 25.46 19.57 33.53
C GLN A 542 25.89 18.09 33.58
N VAL A 543 25.72 17.43 34.72
CA VAL A 543 25.98 15.98 34.88
C VAL A 543 25.13 15.15 33.93
N ASP A 544 23.83 15.44 33.83
CA ASP A 544 22.93 14.68 32.94
C ASP A 544 23.28 14.86 31.46
N CYS A 545 23.58 16.08 31.04
CA CYS A 545 24.00 16.37 29.67
C CYS A 545 25.33 15.66 29.34
N HIS A 546 26.25 15.54 30.31
CA HIS A 546 27.53 14.86 30.11
C HIS A 546 27.31 13.38 29.89
N PHE A 547 26.48 12.81 30.75
CA PHE A 547 26.13 11.40 30.69
C PHE A 547 25.41 11.07 29.38
N LEU A 548 24.47 11.93 28.95
CA LEU A 548 23.82 11.79 27.65
C LEU A 548 24.84 11.87 26.50
N HIS A 549 25.81 12.78 26.54
CA HIS A 549 26.87 12.86 25.53
C HIS A 549 27.66 11.54 25.43
N ILE A 550 28.14 11.00 26.57
CA ILE A 550 28.90 9.74 26.66
C ILE A 550 28.15 8.56 26.05
N HIS A 551 26.82 8.53 26.17
CA HIS A 551 26.02 7.37 25.76
C HIS A 551 25.32 7.52 24.41
N LEU A 552 25.04 8.74 23.96
CA LEU A 552 24.28 8.98 22.73
C LEU A 552 25.14 9.07 21.47
N TRP A 553 26.43 9.41 21.57
CA TRP A 553 27.31 9.62 20.39
C TRP A 553 27.42 8.39 19.46
N LYS A 554 27.25 7.18 20.01
CA LYS A 554 27.25 5.91 19.25
C LYS A 554 26.03 5.74 18.33
N PHE A 555 24.98 6.52 18.53
CA PHE A 555 23.74 6.47 17.74
C PHE A 555 23.69 7.53 16.63
N VAL A 556 24.63 8.48 16.60
CA VAL A 556 24.57 9.68 15.74
C VAL A 556 25.75 9.71 14.79
N SER A 557 25.53 10.05 13.52
CA SER A 557 26.58 10.18 12.49
C SER A 557 27.53 11.37 12.69
N ASP A 558 27.02 12.50 13.18
CA ASP A 558 27.78 13.72 13.44
C ASP A 558 27.72 14.09 14.93
N GLU A 559 28.79 13.78 15.65
CA GLU A 559 28.91 14.06 17.08
C GLU A 559 28.80 15.57 17.39
N LYS A 560 29.24 16.44 16.46
CA LYS A 560 29.17 17.89 16.66
C LYS A 560 27.72 18.37 16.73
N GLN A 561 26.82 17.75 15.99
CA GLN A 561 25.39 18.08 16.05
C GLN A 561 24.77 17.62 17.37
N LEU A 562 25.16 16.46 17.88
CA LEU A 562 24.73 16.01 19.20
C LEU A 562 25.26 16.95 20.30
N GLN A 563 26.55 17.28 20.24
CA GLN A 563 27.19 18.21 21.17
C GLN A 563 26.50 19.58 21.14
N ALA A 564 26.28 20.16 19.97
CA ALA A 564 25.61 21.46 19.84
C ALA A 564 24.21 21.48 20.48
N VAL A 565 23.41 20.43 20.30
CA VAL A 565 22.06 20.36 20.90
C VAL A 565 22.13 20.18 22.42
N LEU A 566 23.13 19.48 22.96
CA LEU A 566 23.35 19.37 24.41
C LEU A 566 23.88 20.68 25.01
N GLU A 567 24.74 21.39 24.27
CA GLU A 567 25.20 22.75 24.64
C GLU A 567 24.04 23.75 24.64
N ASP A 568 23.07 23.63 23.73
CA ASP A 568 21.83 24.42 23.77
C ASP A 568 21.04 24.19 25.07
N VAL A 569 20.96 22.94 25.56
CA VAL A 569 20.29 22.63 26.83
C VAL A 569 21.02 23.31 27.98
N LEU A 570 22.33 23.10 28.09
CA LEU A 570 23.14 23.66 29.18
C LEU A 570 23.12 25.20 29.13
N GLY A 571 23.28 25.78 27.94
CA GLY A 571 23.19 27.23 27.73
C GLY A 571 21.83 27.80 28.14
N SER A 572 20.73 27.08 27.87
CA SER A 572 19.41 27.47 28.35
C SER A 572 19.28 27.43 29.87
N VAL A 573 19.92 26.48 30.54
CA VAL A 573 19.91 26.39 32.02
C VAL A 573 20.77 27.47 32.65
N VAL A 574 21.96 27.73 32.10
CA VAL A 574 22.86 28.81 32.54
C VAL A 574 22.14 30.16 32.47
N GLN A 575 21.42 30.45 31.38
CA GLN A 575 20.62 31.68 31.23
C GLN A 575 19.47 31.82 32.25
N ARG A 576 19.06 30.72 32.87
CA ARG A 576 17.93 30.66 33.81
C ARG A 576 18.39 30.36 35.25
N CYS A 577 19.69 30.29 35.48
CA CYS A 577 20.28 30.08 36.79
C CYS A 577 20.43 31.41 37.52
N ILE A 578 20.17 31.42 38.83
CA ILE A 578 20.34 32.62 39.67
C ILE A 578 21.83 32.94 39.85
N GLU A 579 22.64 31.91 40.08
CA GLU A 579 24.10 31.99 40.25
C GLU A 579 24.73 30.95 39.32
N PRO A 580 25.00 31.31 38.06
CA PRO A 580 25.56 30.39 37.09
C PRO A 580 27.03 30.13 37.41
N GLU A 581 27.30 29.00 38.05
CA GLU A 581 28.64 28.44 38.23
C GLU A 581 28.60 27.01 37.69
N LEU A 582 29.55 26.66 36.82
CA LEU A 582 29.66 25.29 36.31
C LEU A 582 30.53 24.46 37.26
N MET A 583 30.17 23.19 37.39
CA MET A 583 30.98 22.22 38.13
C MET A 583 32.22 21.84 37.31
N ASP A 584 33.34 21.59 37.99
CA ASP A 584 34.59 21.17 37.35
C ASP A 584 34.41 19.86 36.56
N ASP A 585 34.94 19.83 35.33
CA ASP A 585 34.81 18.70 34.41
C ASP A 585 35.31 17.38 35.01
N SER A 586 36.38 17.42 35.82
CA SER A 586 36.92 16.22 36.50
C SER A 586 35.93 15.63 37.52
N VAL A 587 35.12 16.47 38.15
CA VAL A 587 34.08 16.06 39.10
C VAL A 587 32.87 15.53 38.33
N VAL A 588 32.49 16.17 37.22
CA VAL A 588 31.43 15.69 36.32
C VAL A 588 31.77 14.30 35.79
N ASP A 589 33.01 14.11 35.31
CA ASP A 589 33.54 12.84 34.83
C ASP A 589 33.49 11.77 35.94
N ALA A 590 33.90 12.11 37.16
CA ALA A 590 33.88 11.20 38.29
C ALA A 590 32.45 10.77 38.67
N VAL A 591 31.49 11.70 38.68
CA VAL A 591 30.07 11.39 38.95
C VAL A 591 29.48 10.50 37.86
N CYS A 592 29.80 10.75 36.59
CA CYS A 592 29.37 9.91 35.48
C CYS A 592 30.07 8.53 35.47
N CYS A 593 31.33 8.44 35.91
CA CYS A 593 32.09 7.18 35.98
C CYS A 593 31.74 6.31 37.20
N THR A 594 31.46 6.89 38.36
CA THR A 594 31.03 6.15 39.56
C THR A 594 29.70 5.43 39.35
N THR A 595 28.86 5.91 38.43
CA THR A 595 27.64 5.20 38.03
C THR A 595 27.89 3.95 37.18
N LYS A 596 29.11 3.73 36.65
CA LYS A 596 29.49 2.49 35.94
C LYS A 596 29.67 1.28 36.86
N SER A 597 29.95 1.47 38.15
CA SER A 597 30.24 0.37 39.09
C SER A 597 29.00 -0.20 39.80
N GLY A 598 27.81 0.36 39.56
CA GLY A 598 26.56 -0.09 40.19
C GLY A 598 25.82 -1.23 39.48
N SER A 599 26.31 -1.71 38.34
CA SER A 599 25.69 -2.79 37.56
C SER A 599 26.71 -3.89 37.27
N ASN A 600 27.14 -4.56 38.34
CA ASN A 600 27.52 -5.99 38.47
C ASN A 600 28.55 -6.16 39.59
N PRO A 601 28.22 -6.99 40.59
CA PRO A 601 29.00 -8.21 40.72
C PRO A 601 28.08 -9.44 40.70
N SER A 602 28.36 -10.34 39.76
CA SER A 602 28.27 -11.78 39.94
C SER A 602 26.95 -12.39 40.48
N ILE A 603 26.10 -12.87 39.57
CA ILE A 603 25.66 -14.28 39.37
C ILE A 603 24.42 -14.28 38.48
#